data_AF-A0A954UBI9-F1
#
_entry.id   AF-A0A954UBI9-F1
#
_cell.length_a   1.000
_cell.length_b   1.000
_cell.length_c   1.000
_cell.angle_alpha   90.00
_cell.angle_beta   90.00
_cell.angle_gamma   90.00
#
_symmetry.space_group_name_H-M   'P 1'
#
loop_
_entity.id
_entity.type
_entity.pdbx_description
1 polymer ?
#
loop_
_entity_poly.entity_id
_entity_poly.type
_entity_poly.pdbx_seq_one_letter_code
_entity_poly.pdbx_strand_id
1 'polypeptide(L)'
;SFATECVLEDLSQAYPAAERGCLNIGLLHTSAEGREGHDRYSPCSLDGLKLKGYDYWALGHIHKREILCHEPFVAFSGNIQGRHIRESGPKGCYVVTVHDDRRLEPVFQPLDVMRWETAQVDVSAVQQPDDVLACVSGHLSQFILGSEGKPLAVRVELVGATKLHRELHAYQDHWVHQVRGLALDVGQGRLWIEKVKLHTSPPARSGTTAPIDEAALGELTELFAQLRAQPQQLDALGFDFQPVINKLPPELKSLVGRAANPGTLNFSQDADQDAAQADDWLADVLSQAESLLTHRLQHGTTDSPP
;
A
#
# COMPACT_ATOMS: atom_id res chain seq x y z
N SER A 1 14.25 -1.94 -26.47
CA SER A 1 15.16 -2.44 -25.42
C SER A 1 16.50 -1.78 -25.66
N PHE A 2 16.99 -0.97 -24.72
CA PHE A 2 18.30 -0.32 -24.84
C PHE A 2 19.42 -1.31 -24.49
N ALA A 3 20.64 -1.01 -24.96
CA ALA A 3 21.81 -1.88 -24.84
C ALA A 3 22.54 -1.77 -23.48
N THR A 4 22.20 -0.78 -22.65
CA THR A 4 22.90 -0.47 -21.39
C THR A 4 21.91 -0.14 -20.27
N GLU A 5 22.26 -0.57 -19.05
CA GLU A 5 21.40 -0.58 -17.86
C GLU A 5 21.04 0.82 -17.32
N CYS A 6 21.73 1.88 -17.77
CA CYS A 6 21.42 3.27 -17.43
C CYS A 6 21.73 4.20 -18.61
N VAL A 7 20.71 4.71 -19.31
CA VAL A 7 20.88 5.81 -20.29
C VAL A 7 20.51 7.08 -19.55
N LEU A 8 21.48 7.96 -19.27
CA LEU A 8 21.23 9.24 -18.57
C LEU A 8 21.06 10.42 -19.54
N GLU A 9 21.26 10.18 -20.84
CA GLU A 9 21.22 11.20 -21.87
C GLU A 9 19.78 11.45 -22.34
N ASP A 10 19.49 12.71 -22.66
CA ASP A 10 18.27 13.11 -23.35
C ASP A 10 18.37 12.79 -24.84
N LEU A 11 17.88 11.60 -25.20
CA LEU A 11 17.87 11.11 -26.58
C LEU A 11 16.99 11.97 -27.50
N SER A 12 16.06 12.77 -26.97
CA SER A 12 15.23 13.66 -27.80
C SER A 12 16.05 14.74 -28.49
N GLN A 13 17.19 15.15 -27.90
CA GLN A 13 18.10 16.14 -28.48
C GLN A 13 18.62 15.71 -29.86
N ALA A 14 18.87 14.41 -30.05
CA ALA A 14 19.42 13.85 -31.28
C ALA A 14 18.38 13.76 -32.43
N TYR A 15 17.09 14.00 -32.17
CA TYR A 15 16.08 13.95 -33.21
C TYR A 15 16.25 15.13 -34.19
N PRO A 16 16.07 14.89 -35.50
CA PRO A 16 16.11 15.97 -36.49
C PRO A 16 14.97 16.97 -36.27
N ALA A 17 15.05 18.11 -36.94
CA ALA A 17 13.93 19.04 -37.03
C ALA A 17 12.81 18.43 -37.88
N ALA A 18 11.56 18.85 -37.63
CA ALA A 18 10.42 18.43 -38.43
C ALA A 18 10.61 18.72 -39.93
N GLU A 19 10.26 17.75 -40.77
CA GLU A 19 10.27 17.89 -42.21
C GLU A 19 9.01 18.62 -42.68
N ARG A 20 9.22 19.76 -43.36
CA ARG A 20 8.13 20.61 -43.83
C ARG A 20 7.30 19.86 -44.88
N GLY A 21 5.98 19.87 -44.69
CA GLY A 21 5.07 19.22 -45.64
C GLY A 21 4.90 17.72 -45.40
N CYS A 22 5.60 17.12 -44.44
CA CYS A 22 5.36 15.76 -43.98
C CYS A 22 4.53 15.75 -42.68
N LEU A 23 4.00 14.57 -42.33
CA LEU A 23 3.54 14.29 -40.98
C LEU A 23 4.74 13.79 -40.17
N ASN A 24 5.05 14.46 -39.07
CA ASN A 24 6.24 14.19 -38.27
C ASN A 24 5.85 13.42 -37.00
N ILE A 25 6.31 12.17 -36.91
CA ILE A 25 6.06 11.28 -35.78
C ILE A 25 7.38 10.96 -35.10
N GLY A 26 7.46 11.23 -33.80
CA GLY A 26 8.58 10.84 -32.95
C GLY A 26 8.23 9.59 -32.13
N LEU A 27 9.16 8.64 -32.05
CA LEU A 27 9.00 7.41 -31.27
C LEU A 27 10.11 7.29 -30.23
N LEU A 28 9.82 7.65 -28.98
CA LEU A 28 10.84 7.79 -27.95
C LEU A 28 10.54 6.93 -26.73
N HIS A 29 11.52 6.17 -26.25
CA HIS A 29 11.41 5.40 -25.01
C HIS A 29 12.15 6.15 -23.89
N THR A 30 11.42 6.78 -22.98
CA THR A 30 11.91 7.81 -22.04
C THR A 30 11.09 7.80 -20.75
N SER A 31 11.67 8.24 -19.63
CA SER A 31 10.90 8.50 -18.41
C SER A 31 10.13 9.82 -18.44
N ALA A 32 10.52 10.77 -19.29
CA ALA A 32 10.15 12.18 -19.27
C ALA A 32 10.42 12.87 -17.90
N GLU A 33 10.98 14.09 -17.92
CA GLU A 33 11.35 14.82 -16.70
C GLU A 33 10.13 15.21 -15.83
N GLY A 34 10.37 15.39 -14.52
CA GLY A 34 9.39 15.97 -13.59
C GLY A 34 8.57 14.97 -12.75
N ARG A 35 9.05 13.72 -12.57
CA ARG A 35 8.29 12.68 -11.87
C ARG A 35 8.98 12.20 -10.59
N GLU A 36 8.20 12.09 -9.51
CA GLU A 36 8.63 11.45 -8.26
C GLU A 36 8.69 9.93 -8.43
N GLY A 37 9.77 9.30 -7.96
CA GLY A 37 9.91 7.84 -7.90
C GLY A 37 10.36 7.13 -9.18
N HIS A 38 10.71 7.87 -10.24
CA HIS A 38 11.38 7.33 -11.42
C HIS A 38 12.85 7.74 -11.40
N ASP A 39 13.75 6.76 -11.48
CA ASP A 39 15.18 7.00 -11.71
C ASP A 39 15.34 7.91 -12.94
N ARG A 40 16.40 8.74 -12.96
CA ARG A 40 16.73 9.69 -14.04
C ARG A 40 17.14 8.98 -15.35
N TYR A 41 16.36 8.01 -15.78
CA TYR A 41 16.61 7.14 -16.91
C TYR A 41 15.98 7.74 -18.15
N SER A 42 16.82 8.15 -19.11
CA SER A 42 16.51 8.82 -20.37
C SER A 42 15.53 9.99 -20.14
N PRO A 43 15.98 11.06 -19.46
CA PRO A 43 15.15 12.24 -19.25
C PRO A 43 14.83 12.91 -20.59
N CYS A 44 13.63 13.45 -20.74
CA CYS A 44 13.32 14.44 -21.77
C CYS A 44 12.26 15.41 -21.23
N SER A 45 12.36 16.69 -21.56
CA SER A 45 11.32 17.65 -21.17
C SER A 45 10.22 17.73 -22.22
N LEU A 46 8.98 17.95 -21.79
CA LEU A 46 7.85 18.15 -22.72
C LEU A 46 8.11 19.34 -23.65
N ASP A 47 8.72 20.40 -23.15
CA ASP A 47 9.08 21.58 -23.96
C ASP A 47 10.16 21.24 -25.00
N GLY A 48 11.14 20.40 -24.64
CA GLY A 48 12.13 19.88 -25.59
C GLY A 48 11.48 19.10 -26.75
N LEU A 49 10.49 18.26 -26.46
CA LEU A 49 9.73 17.52 -27.47
C LEU A 49 8.92 18.47 -28.37
N LYS A 50 8.29 19.51 -27.80
CA LYS A 50 7.53 20.51 -28.56
C LYS A 50 8.41 21.33 -29.50
N LEU A 51 9.61 21.69 -29.06
CA LEU A 51 10.56 22.49 -29.85
C LEU A 51 11.01 21.80 -31.14
N LYS A 52 10.92 20.46 -31.24
CA LYS A 52 11.20 19.73 -32.48
C LYS A 52 10.17 19.97 -33.58
N GLY A 53 8.97 20.46 -33.24
CA GLY A 53 7.91 20.78 -34.18
C GLY A 53 7.21 19.55 -34.78
N TYR A 54 7.26 18.41 -34.09
CA TYR A 54 6.61 17.18 -34.54
C TYR A 54 5.11 17.20 -34.23
N ASP A 55 4.30 16.54 -35.06
CA ASP A 55 2.85 16.48 -34.91
C ASP A 55 2.43 15.46 -33.82
N TYR A 56 3.20 14.39 -33.67
CA TYR A 56 2.94 13.30 -32.72
C TYR A 56 4.22 12.78 -32.07
N TRP A 57 4.18 12.55 -30.76
CA TRP A 57 5.17 11.80 -30.00
C TRP A 57 4.55 10.56 -29.35
N ALA A 58 4.92 9.39 -29.89
CA ALA A 58 4.65 8.09 -29.31
C ALA A 58 5.72 7.78 -28.25
N LEU A 59 5.37 7.97 -26.98
CA LEU A 59 6.28 7.70 -25.87
C LEU A 59 6.10 6.27 -25.33
N GLY A 60 7.21 5.64 -24.94
CA GLY A 60 7.25 4.35 -24.25
C GLY A 60 8.15 4.40 -23.02
N HIS A 61 8.18 3.32 -22.23
CA HIS A 61 8.85 3.12 -20.92
C HIS A 61 7.86 3.09 -19.76
N ILE A 62 7.03 4.14 -19.65
CA ILE A 62 6.04 4.24 -18.57
C ILE A 62 4.87 3.30 -18.85
N HIS A 63 4.58 2.40 -17.91
CA HIS A 63 3.47 1.43 -18.02
C HIS A 63 2.08 2.04 -17.78
N LYS A 64 2.03 3.24 -17.20
CA LYS A 64 0.78 4.01 -17.02
C LYS A 64 0.46 4.77 -18.30
N ARG A 65 -0.75 4.57 -18.83
CA ARG A 65 -1.27 5.38 -19.94
C ARG A 65 -1.42 6.83 -19.48
N GLU A 66 -0.91 7.75 -20.28
CA GLU A 66 -0.92 9.17 -19.93
C GLU A 66 -0.78 10.03 -21.20
N ILE A 67 -1.55 11.12 -21.26
CA ILE A 67 -1.42 12.15 -22.30
C ILE A 67 -0.72 13.33 -21.65
N LEU A 68 0.44 13.72 -22.18
CA LEU A 68 1.22 14.87 -21.69
C LEU A 68 0.85 16.16 -22.43
N CYS A 69 0.43 16.04 -23.68
CA CYS A 69 -0.02 17.16 -24.48
C CYS A 69 -1.00 16.69 -25.56
N HIS A 70 -1.99 17.53 -25.85
CA HIS A 70 -2.94 17.26 -26.93
C HIS A 70 -2.48 17.82 -28.28
N GLU A 71 -1.77 18.95 -28.27
CA GLU A 71 -1.28 19.62 -29.49
C GLU A 71 0.13 20.19 -29.24
N PRO A 72 1.20 19.58 -29.81
CA PRO A 72 1.17 18.30 -30.53
C PRO A 72 0.77 17.14 -29.62
N PHE A 73 0.28 16.04 -30.21
CA PHE A 73 -0.14 14.90 -29.38
C PHE A 73 1.12 14.22 -28.80
N VAL A 74 1.24 14.17 -27.48
CA VAL A 74 2.38 13.55 -26.78
C VAL A 74 1.81 12.61 -25.73
N ALA A 75 2.04 11.31 -25.87
CA ALA A 75 1.41 10.34 -24.97
C ALA A 75 2.26 9.09 -24.73
N PHE A 76 2.19 8.59 -23.50
CA PHE A 76 2.52 7.22 -23.16
C PHE A 76 1.29 6.34 -23.38
N SER A 77 1.40 5.32 -24.23
CA SER A 77 0.33 4.32 -24.40
C SER A 77 0.18 3.42 -23.18
N GLY A 78 1.24 3.29 -22.37
CA GLY A 78 1.30 2.36 -21.25
C GLY A 78 1.74 0.95 -21.66
N ASN A 79 1.45 -0.02 -20.81
CA ASN A 79 1.57 -1.43 -21.17
C ASN A 79 0.25 -1.97 -21.77
N ILE A 80 0.32 -3.16 -22.38
CA ILE A 80 -0.83 -3.82 -23.00
C ILE A 80 -1.61 -4.73 -22.04
N GLN A 81 -0.99 -5.13 -20.93
CA GLN A 81 -1.59 -5.95 -19.89
C GLN A 81 -0.92 -5.62 -18.55
N GLY A 82 -1.74 -5.32 -17.54
CA GLY A 82 -1.27 -5.06 -16.19
C GLY A 82 -0.80 -6.36 -15.54
N ARG A 83 0.37 -6.34 -14.90
CA ARG A 83 1.00 -7.51 -14.26
C ARG A 83 0.78 -7.57 -12.75
N HIS A 84 0.42 -6.45 -12.14
CA HIS A 84 0.20 -6.34 -10.71
C HIS A 84 -0.72 -5.17 -10.37
N ILE A 85 -1.17 -5.14 -9.12
CA ILE A 85 -2.12 -4.16 -8.58
C ILE A 85 -1.72 -2.67 -8.71
N ARG A 86 -0.43 -2.34 -8.91
CA ARG A 86 0.00 -0.95 -9.17
C ARG A 86 -0.21 -0.51 -10.62
N GLU A 87 -0.60 -1.44 -11.50
CA GLU A 87 -0.91 -1.20 -12.90
C GLU A 87 -2.42 -1.31 -13.14
N SER A 88 -3.20 -0.53 -12.38
CA SER A 88 -4.66 -0.55 -12.45
C SER A 88 -5.23 0.05 -13.73
N GLY A 89 -6.50 -0.25 -13.99
CA GLY A 89 -7.29 0.27 -15.09
C GLY A 89 -7.00 -0.36 -16.46
N PRO A 90 -7.68 0.12 -17.51
CA PRO A 90 -7.57 -0.41 -18.86
C PRO A 90 -6.16 -0.31 -19.44
N LYS A 91 -5.67 -1.39 -20.06
CA LYS A 91 -4.36 -1.47 -20.72
C LYS A 91 -4.51 -1.75 -22.21
N GLY A 92 -3.62 -1.22 -23.05
CA GLY A 92 -3.83 -1.24 -24.49
C GLY A 92 -2.91 -0.31 -25.27
N CYS A 93 -3.41 0.21 -26.39
CA CYS A 93 -2.67 1.09 -27.28
C CYS A 93 -3.52 2.25 -27.78
N TYR A 94 -2.90 3.19 -28.49
CA TYR A 94 -3.64 4.19 -29.26
C TYR A 94 -3.72 3.76 -30.73
N VAL A 95 -4.91 3.82 -31.30
CA VAL A 95 -5.14 3.85 -32.74
C VAL A 95 -5.25 5.31 -33.13
N VAL A 96 -4.28 5.83 -33.88
CA VAL A 96 -4.24 7.24 -34.27
C VAL A 96 -4.63 7.35 -35.74
N THR A 97 -5.77 7.96 -36.00
CA THR A 97 -6.21 8.29 -37.37
C THR A 97 -5.66 9.65 -37.77
N VAL A 98 -5.10 9.74 -38.97
CA VAL A 98 -4.61 11.00 -39.56
C VAL A 98 -5.59 11.41 -40.66
N HIS A 99 -6.19 12.58 -40.51
CA HIS A 99 -7.13 13.14 -41.49
C HIS A 99 -6.38 13.89 -42.61
N ASP A 100 -7.06 14.16 -43.72
CA ASP A 100 -6.49 14.88 -44.88
C ASP A 100 -6.00 16.30 -44.51
N ASP A 101 -6.61 16.92 -43.50
CA ASP A 101 -6.23 18.22 -42.93
C ASP A 101 -5.06 18.12 -41.92
N ARG A 102 -4.44 16.94 -41.78
CA ARG A 102 -3.38 16.56 -40.82
C ARG A 102 -3.81 16.56 -39.36
N ARG A 103 -5.10 16.72 -39.07
CA ARG A 103 -5.59 16.56 -37.70
C ARG A 103 -5.40 15.12 -37.26
N LEU A 104 -4.90 14.94 -36.04
CA LEU A 104 -4.76 13.64 -35.40
C LEU A 104 -6.00 13.33 -34.57
N GLU A 105 -6.49 12.09 -34.68
CA GLU A 105 -7.57 11.56 -33.86
C GLU A 105 -7.09 10.28 -33.15
N PRO A 106 -6.47 10.44 -31.96
CA PRO A 106 -6.03 9.32 -31.15
C PRO A 106 -7.20 8.71 -30.37
N VAL A 107 -7.48 7.43 -30.62
CA VAL A 107 -8.48 6.64 -29.90
C VAL A 107 -7.78 5.54 -29.12
N PHE A 108 -8.02 5.45 -27.81
CA PHE A 108 -7.45 4.36 -27.02
C PHE A 108 -8.22 3.07 -27.25
N GLN A 109 -7.51 2.00 -27.58
CA GLN A 109 -8.03 0.66 -27.77
C GLN A 109 -7.55 -0.23 -26.62
N PRO A 110 -8.44 -0.66 -25.71
CA PRO A 110 -8.12 -1.66 -24.70
C PRO A 110 -7.77 -3.00 -25.35
N LEU A 111 -6.70 -3.63 -24.87
CA LEU A 111 -6.20 -4.95 -25.29
C LEU A 111 -6.08 -5.94 -24.11
N ASP A 112 -6.26 -5.45 -22.89
CA ASP A 112 -6.23 -6.22 -21.66
C ASP A 112 -7.28 -7.33 -21.63
N VAL A 113 -6.87 -8.50 -21.16
CA VAL A 113 -7.76 -9.66 -20.95
C VAL A 113 -8.24 -9.77 -19.51
N MET A 114 -7.65 -8.99 -18.60
CA MET A 114 -7.99 -8.90 -17.18
C MET A 114 -7.56 -7.54 -16.64
N ARG A 115 -8.37 -6.95 -15.74
CA ARG A 115 -8.08 -5.65 -15.11
C ARG A 115 -7.71 -5.80 -13.64
N TRP A 116 -6.73 -4.98 -13.25
CA TRP A 116 -6.42 -4.72 -11.84
C TRP A 116 -7.16 -3.46 -11.42
N GLU A 117 -7.80 -3.47 -10.26
CA GLU A 117 -8.51 -2.30 -9.73
C GLU A 117 -8.25 -2.14 -8.24
N THR A 118 -8.25 -0.89 -7.77
CA THR A 118 -8.20 -0.58 -6.34
C THR A 118 -9.51 0.10 -5.96
N ALA A 119 -10.33 -0.59 -5.19
CA ALA A 119 -11.57 -0.08 -4.63
C ALA A 119 -11.28 0.57 -3.28
N GLN A 120 -11.19 1.90 -3.26
CA GLN A 120 -11.21 2.65 -2.00
C GLN A 120 -12.66 2.84 -1.57
N VAL A 121 -13.02 2.25 -0.43
CA VAL A 121 -14.37 2.26 0.12
C VAL A 121 -14.36 3.09 1.40
N ASP A 122 -14.94 4.28 1.33
CA ASP A 122 -15.09 5.14 2.50
C ASP A 122 -16.17 4.59 3.43
N VAL A 123 -15.78 4.25 4.66
CA VAL A 123 -16.65 3.71 5.71
C VAL A 123 -16.90 4.72 6.84
N SER A 124 -16.61 6.00 6.63
CA SER A 124 -16.78 7.04 7.66
C SER A 124 -18.24 7.24 8.07
N ALA A 125 -19.17 7.12 7.11
CA ALA A 125 -20.60 7.32 7.36
C ALA A 125 -21.32 6.07 7.90
N VAL A 126 -20.65 4.90 7.84
CA VAL A 126 -21.21 3.62 8.25
C VAL A 126 -21.47 3.59 9.76
N GLN A 127 -22.63 3.07 10.18
CA GLN A 127 -22.99 2.94 11.59
C GLN A 127 -23.00 1.48 12.07
N GLN A 128 -23.32 0.53 11.21
CA GLN A 128 -23.41 -0.90 11.55
C GLN A 128 -22.44 -1.75 10.71
N PRO A 129 -21.98 -2.91 11.24
CA PRO A 129 -21.12 -3.84 10.51
C PRO A 129 -21.65 -4.22 9.11
N ASP A 130 -22.94 -4.51 8.98
CA ASP A 130 -23.55 -4.91 7.70
C ASP A 130 -23.48 -3.80 6.63
N ASP A 131 -23.49 -2.52 7.05
CA ASP A 131 -23.39 -1.39 6.13
C ASP A 131 -22.02 -1.35 5.43
N VAL A 132 -20.95 -1.85 6.09
CA VAL A 132 -19.61 -1.96 5.48
C VAL A 132 -19.68 -2.86 4.25
N LEU A 133 -20.32 -4.03 4.38
CA LEU A 133 -20.46 -4.98 3.28
C LEU A 133 -21.35 -4.42 2.17
N ALA A 134 -22.41 -3.68 2.51
CA ALA A 134 -23.24 -3.00 1.52
C ALA A 134 -22.43 -1.95 0.73
N CYS A 135 -21.61 -1.14 1.40
CA CYS A 135 -20.72 -0.17 0.75
C CYS A 135 -19.70 -0.85 -0.18
N VAL A 136 -19.07 -1.94 0.28
CA VAL A 136 -18.13 -2.73 -0.54
C VAL A 136 -18.85 -3.32 -1.76
N SER A 137 -20.03 -3.91 -1.57
CA SER A 137 -20.83 -4.50 -2.64
C SER A 137 -21.15 -3.49 -3.74
N GLY A 138 -21.55 -2.27 -3.35
CA GLY A 138 -21.81 -1.18 -4.28
C GLY A 138 -20.60 -0.82 -5.13
N HIS A 139 -19.42 -0.69 -4.51
CA HIS A 139 -18.18 -0.39 -5.23
C HIS A 139 -17.77 -1.52 -6.18
N LEU A 140 -17.80 -2.78 -5.72
CA LEU A 140 -17.47 -3.93 -6.55
C LEU A 140 -18.41 -4.04 -7.76
N SER A 141 -19.70 -3.78 -7.56
CA SER A 141 -20.70 -3.78 -8.64
C SER A 141 -20.40 -2.71 -9.71
N GLN A 142 -19.96 -1.51 -9.31
CA GLN A 142 -19.54 -0.47 -10.23
C GLN A 142 -18.32 -0.88 -11.06
N PHE A 143 -17.32 -1.51 -10.45
CA PHE A 143 -16.16 -2.01 -11.19
C PHE A 143 -16.53 -3.08 -12.22
N ILE A 144 -17.45 -4.00 -11.88
CA ILE A 144 -17.93 -5.02 -12.83
C ILE A 144 -18.64 -4.38 -14.02
N LEU A 145 -19.52 -3.42 -13.77
CA LEU A 145 -20.21 -2.69 -14.85
C LEU A 145 -19.22 -1.95 -15.76
N GLY A 146 -18.17 -1.38 -15.17
CA GLY A 146 -17.10 -0.70 -15.89
C GLY A 146 -16.03 -1.61 -16.51
N SER A 147 -16.08 -2.93 -16.28
CA SER A 147 -15.02 -3.85 -16.75
C SER A 147 -15.13 -4.24 -18.21
N GLU A 148 -16.21 -3.84 -18.91
CA GLU A 148 -16.52 -4.28 -20.27
C GLU A 148 -16.56 -5.81 -20.40
N GLY A 149 -16.97 -6.49 -19.31
CA GLY A 149 -17.07 -7.95 -19.23
C GLY A 149 -15.77 -8.67 -18.89
N LYS A 150 -14.65 -7.96 -18.74
CA LYS A 150 -13.34 -8.54 -18.39
C LYS A 150 -13.30 -8.99 -16.93
N PRO A 151 -12.57 -10.09 -16.61
CA PRO A 151 -12.25 -10.45 -15.24
C PRO A 151 -11.49 -9.35 -14.50
N LEU A 152 -11.73 -9.24 -13.20
CA LEU A 152 -11.15 -8.25 -12.30
C LEU A 152 -10.38 -8.92 -11.18
N ALA A 153 -9.18 -8.41 -10.89
CA ALA A 153 -8.54 -8.55 -9.58
C ALA A 153 -8.60 -7.21 -8.85
N VAL A 154 -9.33 -7.18 -7.75
CA VAL A 154 -9.60 -5.96 -6.99
C VAL A 154 -8.89 -5.99 -5.65
N ARG A 155 -8.19 -4.91 -5.33
CA ARG A 155 -7.78 -4.61 -3.96
C ARG A 155 -8.83 -3.73 -3.31
N VAL A 156 -9.39 -4.18 -2.19
CA VAL A 156 -10.34 -3.39 -1.40
C VAL A 156 -9.57 -2.68 -0.30
N GLU A 157 -9.71 -1.37 -0.22
CA GLU A 157 -9.11 -0.54 0.82
C GLU A 157 -10.24 0.16 1.56
N LEU A 158 -10.53 -0.30 2.79
CA LEU A 158 -11.50 0.36 3.65
C LEU A 158 -10.83 1.59 4.27
N VAL A 159 -11.35 2.78 3.99
CA VAL A 159 -10.76 4.05 4.39
C VAL A 159 -11.73 4.87 5.23
N GLY A 160 -11.19 5.83 5.99
CA GLY A 160 -11.99 6.84 6.66
C GLY A 160 -12.12 6.66 8.17
N ALA A 161 -12.69 7.68 8.81
CA ALA A 161 -12.82 7.77 10.26
C ALA A 161 -14.16 7.18 10.71
N THR A 162 -14.15 6.01 11.34
CA THR A 162 -15.36 5.21 11.59
C THR A 162 -15.44 4.66 13.02
N LYS A 163 -16.64 4.62 13.57
CA LYS A 163 -16.91 4.04 14.91
C LYS A 163 -16.55 2.55 14.97
N LEU A 164 -16.58 1.87 13.81
CA LEU A 164 -16.25 0.45 13.68
C LEU A 164 -14.74 0.17 13.62
N HIS A 165 -13.89 1.20 13.71
CA HIS A 165 -12.43 1.05 13.58
C HIS A 165 -11.86 -0.07 14.47
N ARG A 166 -12.26 -0.10 15.75
CA ARG A 166 -11.79 -1.12 16.70
C ARG A 166 -12.23 -2.53 16.30
N GLU A 167 -13.47 -2.68 15.86
CA GLU A 167 -14.03 -3.97 15.45
C GLU A 167 -13.39 -4.49 14.16
N LEU A 168 -13.21 -3.60 13.17
CA LEU A 168 -12.55 -3.91 11.91
C LEU A 168 -11.13 -4.45 12.12
N HIS A 169 -10.37 -3.81 13.01
CA HIS A 169 -9.01 -4.24 13.33
C HIS A 169 -8.94 -5.44 14.28
N ALA A 170 -9.91 -5.61 15.19
CA ALA A 170 -9.96 -6.77 16.09
C ALA A 170 -10.27 -8.08 15.34
N TYR A 171 -11.10 -8.01 14.29
CA TYR A 171 -11.56 -9.18 13.53
C TYR A 171 -11.17 -9.11 12.04
N GLN A 172 -9.92 -8.72 11.76
CA GLN A 172 -9.45 -8.50 10.38
C GLN A 172 -9.70 -9.70 9.46
N ASP A 173 -9.40 -10.93 9.91
CA ASP A 173 -9.61 -12.13 9.10
C ASP A 173 -11.09 -12.36 8.78
N HIS A 174 -11.98 -12.11 9.75
CA HIS A 174 -13.42 -12.19 9.53
C HIS A 174 -13.85 -11.25 8.40
N TRP A 175 -13.42 -9.99 8.42
CA TRP A 175 -13.75 -9.01 7.38
C TRP A 175 -13.16 -9.36 6.02
N VAL A 176 -11.93 -9.87 5.98
CA VAL A 176 -11.30 -10.38 4.76
C VAL A 176 -12.14 -11.51 4.15
N HIS A 177 -12.61 -12.46 4.97
CA HIS A 177 -13.45 -13.56 4.52
C HIS A 177 -14.83 -13.10 4.04
N GLN A 178 -15.46 -12.17 4.75
CA GLN A 178 -16.75 -11.59 4.35
C GLN A 178 -16.65 -10.87 3.00
N VAL A 179 -15.64 -10.02 2.80
CA VAL A 179 -15.41 -9.31 1.53
C VAL A 179 -15.14 -10.29 0.39
N ARG A 180 -14.39 -11.37 0.63
CA ARG A 180 -14.14 -12.43 -0.37
C ARG A 180 -15.42 -13.20 -0.71
N GLY A 181 -16.24 -13.56 0.28
CA GLY A 181 -17.52 -14.21 0.04
C GLY A 181 -18.45 -13.34 -0.80
N LEU A 182 -18.61 -12.09 -0.39
CA LEU A 182 -19.39 -11.08 -1.12
C LEU A 182 -18.92 -10.90 -2.57
N ALA A 183 -17.60 -10.89 -2.78
CA ALA A 183 -17.01 -10.79 -4.11
C ALA A 183 -17.35 -11.97 -5.02
N LEU A 184 -17.49 -13.19 -4.49
CA LEU A 184 -17.92 -14.35 -5.27
C LEU A 184 -19.38 -14.20 -5.71
N ASP A 185 -20.24 -13.75 -4.80
CA ASP A 185 -21.68 -13.55 -5.06
C ASP A 185 -21.93 -12.45 -6.08
N VAL A 186 -21.27 -11.29 -5.90
CA VAL A 186 -21.38 -10.12 -6.80
C VAL A 186 -20.67 -10.38 -8.13
N GLY A 187 -19.52 -11.07 -8.08
CA GLY A 187 -18.59 -11.24 -9.19
C GLY A 187 -19.03 -12.20 -10.29
N GLN A 188 -19.99 -13.08 -10.03
CA GLN A 188 -20.43 -14.12 -10.98
C GLN A 188 -19.25 -14.88 -11.63
N GLY A 189 -18.21 -15.19 -10.84
CA GLY A 189 -16.99 -15.87 -11.30
C GLY A 189 -15.96 -15.00 -12.03
N ARG A 190 -16.18 -13.69 -12.15
CA ARG A 190 -15.27 -12.74 -12.83
C ARG A 190 -14.58 -11.74 -11.91
N LEU A 191 -14.82 -11.80 -10.60
CA LEU A 191 -14.21 -10.89 -9.64
C LEU A 191 -13.40 -11.67 -8.61
N TRP A 192 -12.14 -11.29 -8.46
CA TRP A 192 -11.21 -11.85 -7.48
C TRP A 192 -10.74 -10.74 -6.55
N ILE A 193 -10.68 -11.03 -5.24
CA ILE A 193 -10.09 -10.09 -4.26
C ILE A 193 -8.61 -10.40 -4.10
N GLU A 194 -7.76 -9.52 -4.61
CA GLU A 194 -6.30 -9.59 -4.45
C GLU A 194 -5.92 -9.43 -2.98
N LYS A 195 -6.41 -8.37 -2.34
CA LYS A 195 -6.16 -8.06 -0.93
C LYS A 195 -7.25 -7.16 -0.37
N VAL A 196 -7.53 -7.30 0.92
CA VAL A 196 -8.30 -6.31 1.69
C VAL A 196 -7.34 -5.60 2.62
N LYS A 197 -7.36 -4.27 2.62
CA LYS A 197 -6.59 -3.43 3.54
C LYS A 197 -7.52 -2.56 4.37
N LEU A 198 -7.14 -2.37 5.62
CA LEU A 198 -7.83 -1.52 6.56
C LEU A 198 -6.97 -0.28 6.79
N HIS A 199 -7.46 0.86 6.31
CA HIS A 199 -6.88 2.19 6.46
C HIS A 199 -7.89 3.10 7.16
N THR A 200 -8.52 2.57 8.22
CA THR A 200 -9.52 3.28 9.00
C THR A 200 -8.89 3.92 10.23
N SER A 201 -9.54 4.96 10.74
CA SER A 201 -9.18 5.60 12.00
C SER A 201 -10.41 5.75 12.90
N PRO A 202 -10.25 5.89 14.23
CA PRO A 202 -11.37 6.25 15.09
C PRO A 202 -11.86 7.67 14.76
N PRO A 203 -13.16 7.97 14.87
CA PRO A 203 -13.68 9.32 14.67
C PRO A 203 -13.06 10.28 15.68
N ALA A 204 -12.77 11.51 15.23
CA ALA A 204 -12.30 12.56 16.13
C ALA A 204 -13.30 12.71 17.29
N ARG A 205 -12.80 12.58 18.52
CA ARG A 205 -13.62 12.78 19.72
C ARG A 205 -14.15 14.21 19.69
N SER A 206 -15.47 14.37 19.54
CA SER A 206 -16.12 15.66 19.77
C SER A 206 -16.25 15.84 21.28
N GLY A 207 -15.19 16.37 21.87
CA GLY A 207 -15.00 16.50 23.30
C GLY A 207 -13.55 16.87 23.50
N THR A 208 -13.31 17.95 24.23
CA THR A 208 -12.01 18.48 24.63
C THR A 208 -10.97 17.37 24.68
N THR A 209 -9.88 17.52 23.94
CA THR A 209 -8.65 16.77 24.21
C THR A 209 -8.29 17.06 25.66
N ALA A 210 -8.82 16.28 26.60
CA ALA A 210 -7.98 15.84 27.68
C ALA A 210 -6.80 15.20 26.95
N PRO A 211 -5.56 15.69 27.14
CA PRO A 211 -4.40 14.89 26.76
C PRO A 211 -4.64 13.48 27.30
N ILE A 212 -4.14 12.45 26.62
CA ILE A 212 -4.01 11.11 27.21
C ILE A 212 -3.63 11.36 28.67
N ASP A 213 -4.52 11.00 29.61
CA ASP A 213 -4.41 11.48 30.98
C ASP A 213 -2.98 11.15 31.39
N GLU A 214 -2.12 12.16 31.61
CA GLU A 214 -0.72 11.92 32.00
C GLU A 214 -0.71 11.04 33.27
N ALA A 215 -1.79 11.10 34.04
CA ALA A 215 -2.14 10.18 35.11
C ALA A 215 -2.32 8.72 34.65
N ALA A 216 -3.07 8.42 33.59
CA ALA A 216 -3.27 7.05 33.10
C ALA A 216 -2.02 6.47 32.41
N LEU A 217 -1.26 7.32 31.70
CA LEU A 217 0.04 6.92 31.16
C LEU A 217 1.07 6.74 32.30
N GLY A 218 1.00 7.60 33.33
CA GLY A 218 1.75 7.49 34.57
C GLY A 218 1.43 6.21 35.34
N GLU A 219 0.16 5.86 35.49
CA GLU A 219 -0.30 4.62 36.14
C GLU A 219 0.18 3.38 35.37
N LEU A 220 0.13 3.39 34.04
CA LEU A 220 0.69 2.30 33.22
C LEU A 220 2.21 2.21 33.37
N THR A 221 2.90 3.34 33.38
CA THR A 221 4.36 3.41 33.55
C THR A 221 4.78 2.96 34.95
N GLU A 222 4.03 3.34 35.99
CA GLU A 222 4.20 2.90 37.36
C GLU A 222 3.91 1.40 37.51
N LEU A 223 2.88 0.88 36.84
CA LEU A 223 2.59 -0.55 36.81
C LEU A 223 3.73 -1.33 36.14
N PHE A 224 4.26 -0.85 35.01
CA PHE A 224 5.43 -1.45 34.37
C PHE A 224 6.69 -1.36 35.26
N ALA A 225 6.90 -0.24 35.95
CA ALA A 225 8.02 -0.08 36.89
C ALA A 225 7.89 -0.98 38.12
N GLN A 226 6.68 -1.17 38.65
CA GLN A 226 6.40 -2.10 39.76
C GLN A 226 6.63 -3.55 39.33
N LEU A 227 6.17 -3.93 38.13
CA LEU A 227 6.41 -5.26 37.56
C LEU A 227 7.90 -5.53 37.28
N ARG A 228 8.69 -4.50 36.94
CA ARG A 228 10.17 -4.60 36.85
C ARG A 228 10.84 -4.75 38.21
N ALA A 229 10.35 -4.04 39.23
CA ALA A 229 10.97 -4.01 40.55
C ALA A 229 10.71 -5.28 41.37
N GLN A 230 9.64 -6.02 41.06
CA GLN A 230 9.28 -7.27 41.74
C GLN A 230 8.83 -8.36 40.74
N PRO A 231 9.75 -8.93 39.93
CA PRO A 231 9.44 -9.95 38.94
C PRO A 231 8.75 -11.20 39.54
N GLN A 232 9.09 -11.54 40.78
CA GLN A 232 8.50 -12.66 41.53
C GLN A 232 6.98 -12.53 41.80
N GLN A 233 6.40 -11.34 41.65
CA GLN A 233 4.93 -11.17 41.74
C GLN A 233 4.20 -11.72 40.51
N LEU A 234 4.88 -11.83 39.35
CA LEU A 234 4.30 -12.41 38.14
C LEU A 234 4.15 -13.93 38.23
N ASP A 235 5.10 -14.60 38.89
CA ASP A 235 4.99 -16.03 39.22
C ASP A 235 3.83 -16.30 40.20
N ALA A 236 3.60 -15.40 41.17
CA ALA A 236 2.48 -15.49 42.11
C ALA A 236 1.10 -15.29 41.43
N LEU A 237 1.07 -14.62 40.27
CA LEU A 237 -0.14 -14.39 39.47
C LEU A 237 -0.42 -15.51 38.45
N GLY A 238 0.48 -16.49 38.32
CA GLY A 238 0.27 -17.69 37.48
C GLY A 238 0.13 -17.40 35.98
N PHE A 239 0.70 -16.29 35.50
CA PHE A 239 0.54 -15.84 34.13
C PHE A 239 1.51 -16.56 33.19
N ASP A 240 0.99 -17.45 32.33
CA ASP A 240 1.77 -18.08 31.27
C ASP A 240 1.91 -17.11 30.07
N PHE A 241 3.15 -16.68 29.81
CA PHE A 241 3.47 -15.77 28.70
C PHE A 241 3.68 -16.49 27.36
N GLN A 242 3.74 -17.83 27.33
CA GLN A 242 3.95 -18.58 26.08
C GLN A 242 2.91 -18.33 24.99
N PRO A 243 1.61 -18.21 25.28
CA PRO A 243 0.60 -17.90 24.27
C PRO A 243 0.82 -16.54 23.60
N VAL A 244 1.37 -15.57 24.34
CA VAL A 244 1.67 -14.22 23.85
C VAL A 244 2.94 -14.24 23.02
N ILE A 245 4.02 -14.87 23.51
CA ILE A 245 5.30 -15.03 22.81
C ILE A 245 5.11 -15.75 21.47
N ASN A 246 4.27 -16.80 21.44
CA ASN A 246 3.98 -17.55 20.22
C ASN A 246 3.22 -16.74 19.17
N LYS A 247 2.51 -15.68 19.56
CA LYS A 247 1.78 -14.78 18.67
C LYS A 247 2.57 -13.53 18.28
N LEU A 248 3.78 -13.34 18.79
CA LEU A 248 4.61 -12.20 18.41
C LEU A 248 5.09 -12.31 16.95
N PRO A 249 5.24 -11.16 16.25
CA PRO A 249 5.88 -11.07 14.95
C PRO A 249 7.32 -11.64 14.96
N PRO A 250 7.83 -12.16 13.83
CA PRO A 250 9.16 -12.77 13.74
C PRO A 250 10.29 -11.85 14.19
N GLU A 251 10.16 -10.54 13.96
CA GLU A 251 11.14 -9.53 14.30
C GLU A 251 11.31 -9.43 15.83
N LEU A 252 10.21 -9.50 16.58
CA LEU A 252 10.20 -9.46 18.05
C LEU A 252 10.56 -10.83 18.66
N LYS A 253 10.20 -11.93 18.01
CA LYS A 253 10.62 -13.28 18.44
C LYS A 253 12.15 -13.46 18.41
N SER A 254 12.83 -12.84 17.44
CA SER A 254 14.29 -12.91 17.35
C SER A 254 15.01 -12.11 18.45
N LEU A 255 14.39 -11.05 18.97
CA LEU A 255 14.83 -10.32 20.15
C LEU A 255 14.62 -11.12 21.44
N VAL A 256 13.46 -11.76 21.59
CA VAL A 256 13.16 -12.67 22.72
C VAL A 256 14.11 -13.88 22.74
N GLY A 257 14.40 -14.46 21.56
CA GLY A 257 15.33 -15.60 21.43
C GLY A 257 16.82 -15.26 21.58
N ARG A 258 17.19 -13.97 21.60
CA ARG A 258 18.57 -13.53 21.91
C ARG A 258 18.79 -13.31 23.41
N ALA A 259 17.74 -12.92 24.14
CA ALA A 259 17.77 -12.82 25.60
C ALA A 259 17.57 -14.20 26.27
N ALA A 260 16.77 -15.07 25.67
CA ALA A 260 16.62 -16.46 26.07
C ALA A 260 17.34 -17.38 25.07
N ASN A 261 18.60 -17.70 25.30
CA ASN A 261 19.31 -18.71 24.51
C ASN A 261 18.67 -20.09 24.82
N PRO A 262 17.93 -20.76 23.89
CA PRO A 262 17.08 -21.91 24.22
C PRO A 262 17.84 -23.25 24.29
N GLY A 263 19.13 -23.21 24.63
CA GLY A 263 20.02 -24.37 24.61
C GLY A 263 20.25 -25.08 25.95
N THR A 264 19.85 -24.48 27.08
CA THR A 264 20.23 -24.98 28.41
C THR A 264 19.17 -24.80 29.49
N LEU A 265 17.88 -24.73 29.17
CA LEU A 265 16.82 -24.90 30.18
C LEU A 265 16.54 -26.39 30.37
N ASN A 266 17.55 -27.10 30.90
CA ASN A 266 17.29 -28.33 31.60
C ASN A 266 16.81 -27.88 32.99
N PHE A 267 15.52 -28.07 33.29
CA PHE A 267 14.97 -27.83 34.62
C PHE A 267 15.58 -28.86 35.59
N SER A 268 16.81 -28.60 36.03
CA SER A 268 17.54 -29.42 36.98
C SER A 268 18.39 -28.54 37.89
N GLN A 269 17.88 -28.38 39.12
CA GLN A 269 18.61 -28.09 40.35
C GLN A 269 19.67 -26.99 40.28
N ASP A 270 19.25 -25.73 40.15
CA ASP A 270 19.83 -24.58 40.86
C ASP A 270 18.93 -23.32 40.66
N ALA A 271 17.90 -23.20 41.51
CA ALA A 271 16.80 -22.25 41.34
C ALA A 271 17.18 -20.76 41.46
N ASP A 272 18.31 -20.43 42.08
CA ASP A 272 18.69 -19.03 42.36
C ASP A 272 19.40 -18.33 41.17
N GLN A 273 20.01 -19.08 40.24
CA GLN A 273 20.67 -18.49 39.05
C GLN A 273 19.72 -18.37 37.86
N ASP A 274 18.77 -19.32 37.72
CA ASP A 274 17.77 -19.30 36.65
C ASP A 274 16.72 -18.18 36.85
N ALA A 275 16.37 -17.86 38.09
CA ALA A 275 15.45 -16.76 38.41
C ALA A 275 16.04 -15.38 38.04
N ALA A 276 17.35 -15.17 38.28
CA ALA A 276 18.00 -13.91 37.95
C ALA A 276 18.07 -13.65 36.44
N GLN A 277 18.27 -14.68 35.62
CA GLN A 277 18.20 -14.57 34.15
C GLN A 277 16.76 -14.46 33.63
N ALA A 278 15.80 -15.11 34.29
CA ALA A 278 14.38 -14.98 34.01
C ALA A 278 13.84 -13.56 34.34
N ASP A 279 14.43 -12.89 35.32
CA ASP A 279 14.03 -11.53 35.71
C ASP A 279 14.60 -10.47 34.75
N ASP A 280 15.83 -10.68 34.26
CA ASP A 280 16.53 -9.72 33.39
C ASP A 280 15.92 -9.66 31.98
N TRP A 281 15.51 -10.81 31.39
CA TRP A 281 14.85 -10.79 30.07
C TRP A 281 13.46 -10.13 30.13
N LEU A 282 12.73 -10.34 31.24
CA LEU A 282 11.38 -9.85 31.40
C LEU A 282 11.40 -8.33 31.60
N ALA A 283 12.38 -7.82 32.35
CA ALA A 283 12.66 -6.39 32.46
C ALA A 283 12.96 -5.75 31.09
N ASP A 284 13.75 -6.41 30.25
CA ASP A 284 14.11 -5.94 28.90
C ASP A 284 12.91 -5.92 27.94
N VAL A 285 12.07 -6.96 27.97
CA VAL A 285 10.85 -7.02 27.16
C VAL A 285 9.84 -5.96 27.61
N LEU A 286 9.69 -5.74 28.91
CA LEU A 286 8.83 -4.68 29.44
C LEU A 286 9.37 -3.29 29.10
N SER A 287 10.69 -3.09 29.03
CA SER A 287 11.33 -1.82 28.62
C SER A 287 10.99 -1.46 27.16
N GLN A 288 11.12 -2.44 26.26
CA GLN A 288 10.83 -2.24 24.84
C GLN A 288 9.31 -2.10 24.58
N ALA A 289 8.48 -2.84 25.31
CA ALA A 289 7.02 -2.72 25.22
C ALA A 289 6.53 -1.35 25.70
N GLU A 290 7.07 -0.83 26.81
CA GLU A 290 6.75 0.53 27.31
C GLU A 290 7.16 1.59 26.28
N SER A 291 8.36 1.49 25.70
CA SER A 291 8.84 2.42 24.68
C SER A 291 7.94 2.41 23.43
N LEU A 292 7.57 1.23 22.94
CA LEU A 292 6.69 1.07 21.77
C LEU A 292 5.25 1.55 22.03
N LEU A 293 4.70 1.28 23.21
CA LEU A 293 3.36 1.72 23.60
C LEU A 293 3.32 3.23 23.79
N THR A 294 4.32 3.80 24.46
CA THR A 294 4.45 5.25 24.67
C THR A 294 4.58 5.98 23.34
N HIS A 295 5.41 5.48 22.43
CA HIS A 295 5.55 6.03 21.08
C HIS A 295 4.24 5.96 20.27
N ARG A 296 3.53 4.82 20.31
CA ARG A 296 2.25 4.66 19.59
C ARG A 296 1.11 5.48 20.18
N LEU A 297 1.11 5.69 21.49
CA LEU A 297 0.11 6.51 22.19
C LEU A 297 0.37 8.00 21.95
N GLN A 298 1.62 8.45 21.94
CA GLN A 298 1.99 9.85 21.72
C GLN A 298 1.89 10.30 20.27
N HIS A 299 2.21 9.43 19.30
CA HIS A 299 2.27 9.80 17.89
C HIS A 299 1.13 9.26 17.03
N GLY A 300 0.24 8.43 17.59
CA GLY A 300 -0.69 7.65 16.77
C GLY A 300 0.06 6.67 15.86
N THR A 301 -0.63 5.67 15.30
CA THR A 301 0.00 4.71 14.40
C THR A 301 0.32 5.35 13.04
N THR A 302 1.41 6.09 12.98
CA THR A 302 2.15 6.37 11.75
C THR A 302 3.54 5.77 11.88
N ASP A 303 3.85 4.98 10.86
CA ASP A 303 5.15 4.42 10.47
C ASP A 303 5.65 3.10 11.08
N SER A 304 5.96 2.20 10.12
CA SER A 304 6.85 1.06 10.23
C SER A 304 8.31 1.56 10.26
N PRO A 305 9.23 0.90 10.97
CA PRO A 305 10.62 1.34 11.03
C PRO A 305 11.38 0.97 9.73
N PRO A 306 12.53 1.62 9.46
CA PRO A 306 13.35 1.38 8.27
C PRO A 306 13.93 -0.04 8.19
#